data_AF-A0A7C3L2P4-F1
#
_entry.id   AF-A0A7C3L2P4-F1
#
_cell.length_a   1.000
_cell.length_b   1.000
_cell.length_c   1.000
_cell.angle_alpha   90.00
_cell.angle_beta   90.00
_cell.angle_gamma   90.00
#
_symmetry.space_group_name_H-M   'P 1'
#
loop_
_entity.id
_entity.type
_entity.pdbx_description
1 polymer ?
#
loop_
_entity_poly.entity_id
_entity_poly.type
_entity_poly.pdbx_seq_one_letter_code
_entity_poly.pdbx_strand_id
1 'polypeptide(L)'
;MRYQSSIIGIFLILFGILLYVYWMILPVGEKQRLLEEIYNQTKNQSAPTVEKVEKALDISNIILSADSIRYVIAHNYTLGDYLPIQTIEFENIYIKSNIFFGERSKEIGFYFLSGDGIKLSFTVECKECSLKILLNDDKLLYEGVPEKEFELMILSDYLNKGYNKIKFILVPSKNPFSYSEITLKNIKISIVKKSYIKSVFYYQGGNVYLLYDFCPGNPNALTILVNNYPLFVTSCSSFEFGNKLYITDYLKKGRNIIEIHSDGKIIGNFYLEILQKVFYSEFDLPVHNILHVFVSEGEGIVKINQCTYNIKKGLYSYDISKCVSSRNLLVVEPITYLKIEKIIIE
;
A
#
# COMPACT_ATOMS: atom_id res chain seq x y z
N MET A 1 20.00 22.35 -47.76
CA MET A 1 19.49 22.37 -46.36
C MET A 1 18.83 21.05 -45.88
N ARG A 2 18.77 19.95 -46.65
CA ARG A 2 18.24 18.64 -46.16
C ARG A 2 19.28 17.70 -45.53
N TYR A 3 20.58 17.88 -45.83
CA TYR A 3 21.64 17.02 -45.29
C TYR A 3 22.03 17.36 -43.84
N GLN A 4 21.96 18.64 -43.42
CA GLN A 4 22.32 19.04 -42.06
C GLN A 4 21.31 18.56 -41.01
N SER A 5 20.02 18.50 -41.33
CA SER A 5 18.98 18.00 -40.41
C SER A 5 19.08 16.49 -40.16
N SER A 6 19.47 15.70 -41.17
CA SER A 6 19.67 14.25 -41.00
C SER A 6 20.92 13.90 -40.19
N ILE A 7 21.99 14.68 -40.31
CA ILE A 7 23.23 14.47 -39.54
C ILE A 7 23.00 14.75 -38.05
N ILE A 8 22.25 15.81 -37.71
CA ILE A 8 21.90 16.13 -36.31
C ILE A 8 21.00 15.05 -35.70
N GLY A 9 20.03 14.53 -36.48
CA GLY A 9 19.16 13.46 -36.01
C GLY A 9 19.92 12.16 -35.70
N ILE A 10 20.85 11.77 -36.58
CA ILE A 10 21.70 10.59 -36.36
C ILE A 10 22.61 10.79 -35.15
N PHE A 11 23.17 12.00 -34.96
CA PHE A 11 24.00 12.31 -33.81
C PHE A 11 23.24 12.22 -32.48
N LEU A 12 22.00 12.72 -32.41
CA LEU A 12 21.16 12.62 -31.22
C LEU A 12 20.82 11.17 -30.86
N ILE A 13 20.53 10.34 -31.87
CA ILE A 13 20.24 8.91 -31.66
C ILE A 13 21.48 8.18 -31.14
N LEU A 14 22.65 8.41 -31.76
CA LEU A 14 23.91 7.83 -31.31
C LEU A 14 24.28 8.28 -29.90
N PHE A 15 24.09 9.56 -29.58
CA PHE A 15 24.32 10.09 -28.24
C PHE A 15 23.37 9.47 -27.20
N GLY A 16 22.10 9.28 -27.55
CA GLY A 16 21.12 8.60 -26.69
C GLY A 16 21.46 7.14 -26.41
N ILE A 17 21.91 6.40 -27.44
CA ILE A 17 22.38 5.01 -27.28
C ILE A 17 23.63 4.97 -26.39
N LEU A 18 24.57 5.90 -26.59
CA LEU A 18 25.81 5.95 -25.81
C LEU A 18 25.54 6.27 -24.34
N LEU A 19 24.61 7.21 -24.05
CA LEU A 19 24.11 7.48 -22.70
C LEU A 19 23.42 6.26 -22.09
N TYR A 20 22.61 5.53 -22.86
CA TYR A 20 21.91 4.33 -22.38
C TYR A 20 22.87 3.19 -22.05
N VAL A 21 23.86 2.95 -22.90
CA VAL A 21 24.89 1.92 -22.68
C VAL A 21 25.77 2.29 -21.49
N TYR A 22 26.18 3.57 -21.39
CA TYR A 22 26.90 4.08 -20.23
C TYR A 22 26.09 3.90 -18.94
N TRP A 23 24.79 4.20 -18.98
CA TRP A 23 23.88 3.96 -17.85
C TRP A 23 23.78 2.48 -17.51
N MET A 24 23.71 1.56 -18.46
CA MET A 24 23.65 0.11 -18.17
C MET A 24 24.90 -0.38 -17.44
N ILE A 25 26.10 0.06 -17.86
CA ILE A 25 27.39 -0.44 -17.37
C ILE A 25 27.77 0.13 -15.99
N LEU A 26 27.22 1.30 -15.63
CA LEU A 26 27.51 1.95 -14.35
C LEU A 26 27.16 1.07 -13.14
N PRO A 27 28.07 0.91 -12.15
CA PRO A 27 27.77 0.24 -10.89
C PRO A 27 26.61 0.91 -10.16
N VAL A 28 25.80 0.13 -9.45
CA VAL A 28 24.59 0.60 -8.76
C VAL A 28 24.87 1.77 -7.80
N GLY A 29 26.02 1.76 -7.11
CA GLY A 29 26.43 2.85 -6.22
C GLY A 29 26.68 4.19 -6.94
N GLU A 30 27.23 4.17 -8.15
CA GLU A 30 27.48 5.40 -8.92
C GLU A 30 26.20 5.93 -9.58
N LYS A 31 25.28 5.05 -10.00
CA LYS A 31 23.93 5.43 -10.45
C LYS A 31 23.18 6.20 -9.39
N GLN A 32 23.24 5.72 -8.14
CA GLN A 32 22.58 6.38 -7.01
C GLN A 32 23.18 7.74 -6.72
N ARG A 33 24.52 7.87 -6.75
CA ARG A 33 25.19 9.17 -6.57
C ARG A 33 24.77 10.19 -7.65
N LEU A 34 24.73 9.78 -8.92
CA LEU A 34 24.28 10.64 -10.03
C LEU A 34 22.80 11.04 -9.90
N LEU A 35 21.94 10.10 -9.51
CA LEU A 35 20.52 10.40 -9.26
C LEU A 35 20.32 11.33 -8.05
N GLU A 36 21.10 11.15 -6.97
CA GLU A 36 21.06 12.05 -5.81
C GLU A 36 21.58 13.46 -6.15
N GLU A 37 22.59 13.58 -7.01
CA GLU A 37 23.11 14.87 -7.48
C GLU A 37 22.08 15.61 -8.35
N ILE A 38 21.39 14.89 -9.26
CA ILE A 38 20.28 15.43 -10.07
C ILE A 38 19.10 15.82 -9.18
N TYR A 39 18.74 14.98 -8.20
CA TYR A 39 17.61 15.22 -7.29
C TYR A 39 17.87 16.40 -6.34
N ASN A 40 19.11 16.55 -5.85
CA ASN A 40 19.51 17.68 -5.02
C ASN A 40 19.55 19.00 -5.81
N GLN A 41 19.90 18.96 -7.11
CA GLN A 41 19.79 20.14 -7.98
C GLN A 41 18.33 20.54 -8.26
N THR A 42 17.40 19.58 -8.30
CA THR A 42 15.97 19.84 -8.52
C THR A 42 15.19 20.22 -7.24
N LYS A 43 15.74 19.95 -6.05
CA LYS A 43 15.10 20.25 -4.75
C LYS A 43 15.18 21.73 -4.33
N ASN A 44 15.85 22.59 -5.10
CA ASN A 44 15.86 24.04 -4.86
C ASN A 44 14.53 24.74 -5.24
N GLN A 45 13.50 23.99 -5.63
CA GLN A 45 12.13 24.50 -5.70
C GLN A 45 11.32 23.97 -4.52
N SER A 46 11.01 24.88 -3.61
CA SER A 46 10.22 24.73 -2.40
C SER A 46 8.91 23.98 -2.61
N ALA A 47 8.75 22.87 -1.90
CA ALA A 47 7.47 22.14 -1.77
C ALA A 47 6.52 22.88 -0.81
N PRO A 48 5.19 22.80 -1.02
CA PRO A 48 4.21 23.41 -0.13
C PRO A 48 4.10 22.62 1.18
N THR A 49 3.74 23.34 2.23
CA THR A 49 3.49 22.88 3.59
C THR A 49 2.41 21.79 3.62
N VAL A 50 2.80 20.59 4.05
CA VAL A 50 1.89 19.47 4.31
C VAL A 50 1.32 19.63 5.71
N GLU A 51 -0.01 19.45 5.82
CA GLU A 51 -0.75 19.37 7.08
C GLU A 51 -0.06 18.41 8.08
N LYS A 52 0.01 18.82 9.36
CA LYS A 52 0.54 17.99 10.45
C LYS A 52 -0.34 16.76 10.63
N VAL A 53 0.02 15.67 9.96
CA VAL A 53 -0.47 14.33 10.29
C VAL A 53 0.18 13.96 11.62
N GLU A 54 -0.63 13.75 12.65
CA GLU A 54 -0.23 13.21 13.95
C GLU A 54 0.48 11.87 13.73
N LYS A 55 1.79 11.81 14.01
CA LYS A 55 2.57 10.59 13.89
C LYS A 55 3.21 10.26 15.24
N ALA A 56 2.54 9.39 15.99
CA ALA A 56 3.22 8.59 16.99
C ALA A 56 4.06 7.53 16.26
N LEU A 57 5.28 7.29 16.73
CA LEU A 57 6.03 6.11 16.29
C LEU A 57 5.48 4.91 17.06
N ASP A 58 4.98 3.89 16.35
CA ASP A 58 4.53 2.63 16.94
C ASP A 58 5.27 1.46 16.26
N ILE A 59 6.11 0.76 17.02
CA ILE A 59 6.85 -0.42 16.56
C ILE A 59 6.57 -1.56 17.54
N SER A 60 6.30 -2.75 17.00
CA SER A 60 6.01 -3.94 17.80
C SER A 60 6.90 -5.11 17.47
N ASN A 61 7.01 -6.04 18.42
CA ASN A 61 7.66 -7.34 18.27
C ASN A 61 9.09 -7.28 17.71
N ILE A 62 9.93 -6.45 18.33
CA ILE A 62 11.36 -6.36 18.01
C ILE A 62 12.10 -7.44 18.80
N ILE A 63 12.77 -8.35 18.11
CA ILE A 63 13.65 -9.36 18.70
C ILE A 63 15.08 -9.01 18.30
N LEU A 64 15.91 -8.73 19.31
CA LEU A 64 17.33 -8.44 19.15
C LEU A 64 18.13 -9.56 19.82
N SER A 65 19.03 -10.15 19.07
CA SER A 65 20.06 -11.08 19.57
C SER A 65 21.43 -10.50 19.25
N ALA A 66 22.47 -10.97 19.94
CA ALA A 66 23.84 -10.54 19.68
C ALA A 66 24.27 -10.66 18.20
N ASP A 67 23.62 -11.50 17.39
CA ASP A 67 24.04 -11.73 15.99
C ASP A 67 22.98 -11.34 14.95
N SER A 68 21.74 -11.06 15.37
CA SER A 68 20.64 -10.74 14.45
C SER A 68 19.50 -9.96 15.09
N ILE A 69 18.85 -9.14 14.28
CA ILE A 69 17.58 -8.47 14.55
C ILE A 69 16.52 -9.12 13.68
N ARG A 70 15.41 -9.52 14.28
CA ARG A 70 14.20 -9.86 13.55
C ARG A 70 13.08 -8.97 14.05
N TYR A 71 12.43 -8.26 13.14
CA TYR A 71 11.22 -7.51 13.48
C TYR A 71 10.13 -7.74 12.44
N VAL A 72 8.89 -7.64 12.91
CA VAL A 72 7.70 -7.92 12.12
C VAL A 72 7.33 -6.69 11.30
N ILE A 73 7.27 -6.84 9.98
CA ILE A 73 6.78 -5.78 9.08
C ILE A 73 5.25 -5.81 9.04
N ALA A 74 4.67 -7.01 8.92
CA ALA A 74 3.23 -7.20 8.90
C ALA A 74 2.88 -8.56 9.51
N HIS A 75 1.88 -8.59 10.38
CA HIS A 75 1.39 -9.81 11.01
C HIS A 75 -0.06 -10.05 10.59
N ASN A 76 -0.36 -11.25 10.08
CA ASN A 76 -1.67 -11.66 9.59
C ASN A 76 -2.31 -10.60 8.65
N TYR A 77 -1.49 -10.03 7.77
CA TYR A 77 -1.90 -8.92 6.93
C TYR A 77 -2.53 -9.43 5.64
N THR A 78 -3.66 -8.84 5.24
CA THR A 78 -4.33 -9.18 3.97
C THR A 78 -3.85 -8.24 2.87
N LEU A 79 -3.04 -8.76 1.95
CA LEU A 79 -2.55 -8.09 0.74
C LEU A 79 -3.46 -8.30 -0.47
N GLY A 80 -3.50 -7.30 -1.36
CA GLY A 80 -4.20 -7.39 -2.64
C GLY A 80 -5.72 -7.34 -2.57
N ASP A 81 -6.30 -7.14 -1.38
CA ASP A 81 -7.74 -6.97 -1.19
C ASP A 81 -8.13 -5.49 -1.32
N TYR A 82 -9.35 -5.20 -1.77
CA TYR A 82 -9.84 -3.84 -1.93
C TYR A 82 -10.52 -3.39 -0.63
N LEU A 83 -9.82 -2.56 0.13
CA LEU A 83 -10.31 -2.05 1.41
C LEU A 83 -11.07 -0.74 1.21
N PRO A 84 -12.23 -0.55 1.86
CA PRO A 84 -12.98 0.69 1.78
C PRO A 84 -12.23 1.84 2.47
N ILE A 85 -12.07 2.95 1.76
CA ILE A 85 -11.56 4.23 2.28
C ILE A 85 -12.72 5.07 2.82
N GLN A 86 -13.81 5.10 2.05
CA GLN A 86 -15.01 5.88 2.32
C GLN A 86 -16.21 5.15 1.75
N THR A 87 -17.32 5.17 2.47
CA THR A 87 -18.58 4.58 2.02
C THR A 87 -19.67 5.64 2.02
N ILE A 88 -20.41 5.72 0.91
CA ILE A 88 -21.58 6.56 0.75
C ILE A 88 -22.80 5.65 0.67
N GLU A 89 -23.79 5.90 1.52
CA GLU A 89 -25.05 5.17 1.52
C GLU A 89 -26.13 5.99 0.81
N PHE A 90 -27.00 5.30 0.06
CA PHE A 90 -28.11 5.90 -0.66
C PHE A 90 -29.43 5.32 -0.18
N GLU A 91 -30.50 6.10 -0.39
CA GLU A 91 -31.86 5.63 -0.15
C GLU A 91 -32.24 4.46 -1.06
N ASN A 92 -33.27 3.72 -0.65
CA ASN A 92 -33.78 2.61 -1.43
C ASN A 92 -34.31 3.09 -2.79
N ILE A 93 -34.02 2.35 -3.84
CA ILE A 93 -34.53 2.63 -5.19
C ILE A 93 -35.66 1.66 -5.50
N TYR A 94 -36.77 2.21 -5.96
CA TYR A 94 -37.94 1.45 -6.40
C TYR A 94 -38.24 1.74 -7.87
N ILE A 95 -38.33 0.70 -8.70
CA ILE A 95 -38.68 0.81 -10.12
C ILE A 95 -39.74 -0.23 -10.44
N LYS A 96 -40.82 0.21 -11.10
CA LYS A 96 -41.90 -0.65 -11.59
C LYS A 96 -42.19 -0.31 -13.04
N SER A 97 -42.31 -1.33 -13.89
CA SER A 97 -42.67 -1.18 -15.30
C SER A 97 -43.44 -2.40 -15.81
N ASN A 98 -44.02 -2.28 -17.00
CA ASN A 98 -44.54 -3.39 -17.78
C ASN A 98 -44.06 -3.22 -19.24
N ILE A 99 -44.34 -4.19 -20.10
CA ILE A 99 -43.90 -4.15 -21.51
C ILE A 99 -44.40 -2.89 -22.24
N PHE A 100 -45.61 -2.44 -21.96
CA PHE A 100 -46.19 -1.27 -22.62
C PHE A 100 -45.49 0.04 -22.28
N PHE A 101 -44.94 0.15 -21.06
CA PHE A 101 -44.20 1.32 -20.62
C PHE A 101 -42.69 1.24 -20.89
N GLY A 102 -42.21 0.11 -21.45
CA GLY A 102 -40.82 -0.09 -21.82
C GLY A 102 -39.84 -0.09 -20.64
N GLU A 103 -38.57 0.18 -20.95
CA GLU A 103 -37.51 0.28 -19.95
C GLU A 103 -37.70 1.52 -19.05
N ARG A 104 -37.51 1.34 -17.74
CA ARG A 104 -37.55 2.43 -16.75
C ARG A 104 -36.25 2.47 -15.98
N SER A 105 -35.76 3.67 -15.66
CA SER A 105 -34.48 3.82 -14.98
C SER A 105 -34.48 4.81 -13.83
N LYS A 106 -33.58 4.58 -12.88
CA LYS A 106 -33.19 5.53 -11.83
C LYS A 106 -31.67 5.65 -11.81
N GLU A 107 -31.16 6.80 -11.40
CA GLU A 107 -29.72 7.07 -11.34
C GLU A 107 -29.31 7.59 -9.96
N ILE A 108 -28.08 7.24 -9.58
CA ILE A 108 -27.38 7.83 -8.43
C ILE A 108 -26.12 8.51 -8.92
N GLY A 109 -25.87 9.69 -8.38
CA GLY A 109 -24.67 10.48 -8.66
C GLY A 109 -23.69 10.42 -7.50
N PHE A 110 -22.40 10.35 -7.80
CA PHE A 110 -21.34 10.40 -6.79
C PHE A 110 -20.09 11.08 -7.34
N TYR A 111 -19.23 11.55 -6.44
CA TYR A 111 -18.00 12.24 -6.80
C TYR A 111 -16.79 11.37 -6.46
N PHE A 112 -15.88 11.16 -7.42
CA PHE A 112 -14.69 10.32 -7.29
C PHE A 112 -13.42 11.15 -7.55
N LEU A 113 -12.55 11.26 -6.54
CA LEU A 113 -11.30 12.02 -6.64
C LEU A 113 -10.08 11.10 -6.77
N SER A 114 -10.00 10.08 -5.93
CA SER A 114 -8.84 9.20 -5.81
C SER A 114 -9.23 7.86 -5.21
N GLY A 115 -8.53 6.80 -5.59
CA GLY A 115 -8.76 5.43 -5.17
C GLY A 115 -8.41 4.49 -6.32
N ASP A 116 -8.45 3.19 -6.05
CA ASP A 116 -8.22 2.17 -7.10
C ASP A 116 -9.53 1.75 -7.78
N GLY A 117 -10.67 2.19 -7.23
CA GLY A 117 -11.99 2.01 -7.82
C GLY A 117 -13.10 2.29 -6.82
N ILE A 118 -14.29 1.82 -7.15
CA ILE A 118 -15.42 1.75 -6.24
C ILE A 118 -15.97 0.33 -6.16
N LYS A 119 -16.53 -0.02 -5.00
CA LYS A 119 -17.37 -1.19 -4.80
C LYS A 119 -18.81 -0.72 -4.64
N LEU A 120 -19.68 -1.12 -5.57
CA LEU A 120 -21.13 -0.95 -5.47
C LEU A 120 -21.71 -2.19 -4.80
N SER A 121 -22.50 -2.02 -3.74
CA SER A 121 -23.20 -3.11 -3.07
C SER A 121 -24.64 -2.75 -2.76
N PHE A 122 -25.57 -3.69 -2.94
CA PHE A 122 -26.98 -3.52 -2.58
C PHE A 122 -27.69 -4.87 -2.46
N THR A 123 -28.86 -4.86 -1.82
CA THR A 123 -29.77 -6.01 -1.76
C THR A 123 -30.89 -5.81 -2.77
N VAL A 124 -31.32 -6.88 -3.45
CA VAL A 124 -32.37 -6.82 -4.47
C VAL A 124 -33.59 -7.66 -4.08
N GLU A 125 -34.76 -7.06 -4.24
CA GLU A 125 -36.04 -7.76 -4.35
C GLU A 125 -36.57 -7.57 -5.78
N CYS A 126 -36.67 -8.66 -6.53
CA CYS A 126 -37.05 -8.67 -7.94
C CYS A 126 -38.29 -9.55 -8.16
N LYS A 127 -39.26 -9.04 -8.90
CA LYS A 127 -40.42 -9.80 -9.39
C LYS A 127 -40.44 -9.76 -10.91
N GLU A 128 -40.23 -10.92 -11.53
CA GLU A 128 -40.21 -11.09 -13.00
C GLU A 128 -39.42 -9.97 -13.71
N CYS A 129 -38.16 -9.74 -13.30
CA CYS A 129 -37.41 -8.57 -13.73
C CYS A 129 -36.00 -8.94 -14.23
N SER A 130 -35.47 -8.14 -15.16
CA SER A 130 -34.05 -8.09 -15.50
C SER A 130 -33.53 -6.68 -15.21
N LEU A 131 -32.29 -6.59 -14.74
CA LEU A 131 -31.63 -5.34 -14.38
C LEU A 131 -30.44 -5.13 -15.31
N LYS A 132 -30.35 -3.92 -15.90
CA LYS A 132 -29.11 -3.41 -16.47
C LYS A 132 -28.52 -2.35 -15.55
N ILE A 133 -27.21 -2.35 -15.39
CA ILE A 133 -26.47 -1.32 -14.66
C ILE A 133 -25.50 -0.66 -15.64
N LEU A 134 -25.66 0.65 -15.81
CA LEU A 134 -24.78 1.48 -16.64
C LEU A 134 -23.98 2.44 -15.77
N LEU A 135 -22.74 2.68 -16.16
CA LEU A 135 -21.91 3.76 -15.63
C LEU A 135 -21.83 4.87 -16.67
N ASN A 136 -22.05 6.12 -16.22
CA ASN A 136 -21.98 7.33 -17.05
C ASN A 136 -22.79 7.24 -18.36
N ASP A 137 -23.96 6.59 -18.27
CA ASP A 137 -24.97 6.39 -19.33
C ASP A 137 -24.59 5.48 -20.52
N ASP A 138 -23.32 5.14 -20.73
CA ASP A 138 -22.86 4.40 -21.91
C ASP A 138 -22.20 3.05 -21.60
N LYS A 139 -21.65 2.88 -20.40
CA LYS A 139 -20.85 1.70 -20.07
C LYS A 139 -21.68 0.64 -19.35
N LEU A 140 -22.02 -0.43 -20.05
CA LEU A 140 -22.70 -1.60 -19.46
C LEU A 140 -21.79 -2.32 -18.48
N LEU A 141 -22.19 -2.34 -17.21
CA LEU A 141 -21.49 -3.04 -16.14
C LEU A 141 -22.13 -4.39 -15.81
N TYR A 142 -23.45 -4.50 -15.97
CA TYR A 142 -24.21 -5.71 -15.67
C TYR A 142 -25.50 -5.75 -16.48
N GLU A 143 -25.90 -6.94 -16.92
CA GLU A 143 -27.22 -7.23 -17.47
C GLU A 143 -27.64 -8.65 -17.06
N GLY A 144 -28.80 -8.77 -16.41
CA GLY A 144 -29.33 -10.07 -16.03
C GLY A 144 -30.32 -10.02 -14.88
N VAL A 145 -30.64 -11.19 -14.33
CA VAL A 145 -31.44 -11.31 -13.10
C VAL A 145 -30.49 -11.18 -11.91
N PRO A 146 -30.56 -10.08 -11.13
CA PRO A 146 -29.62 -9.85 -10.05
C PRO A 146 -29.84 -10.86 -8.92
N GLU A 147 -28.74 -11.27 -8.30
CA GLU A 147 -28.78 -12.03 -7.06
C GLU A 147 -29.36 -11.18 -5.91
N LYS A 148 -29.81 -11.85 -4.85
CA LYS A 148 -30.42 -11.18 -3.69
C LYS A 148 -29.44 -10.20 -3.03
N GLU A 149 -28.17 -10.56 -2.95
CA GLU A 149 -27.08 -9.68 -2.55
C GLU A 149 -26.19 -9.46 -3.75
N PHE A 150 -25.91 -8.21 -4.06
CA PHE A 150 -25.19 -7.85 -5.26
C PHE A 150 -23.98 -7.00 -4.90
N GLU A 151 -22.81 -7.40 -5.39
CA GLU A 151 -21.57 -6.64 -5.26
C GLU A 151 -20.88 -6.52 -6.62
N LEU A 152 -20.40 -5.33 -6.94
CA LEU A 152 -19.75 -5.02 -8.20
C LEU A 152 -18.57 -4.11 -7.98
N MET A 153 -17.39 -4.56 -8.43
CA MET A 153 -16.16 -3.77 -8.40
C MET A 153 -16.00 -3.02 -9.74
N ILE A 154 -15.80 -1.70 -9.65
CA ILE A 154 -15.57 -0.82 -10.81
C ILE A 154 -14.21 -0.16 -10.64
N LEU A 155 -13.26 -0.51 -11.50
CA LEU A 155 -11.90 0.03 -11.47
C LEU A 155 -11.87 1.52 -11.81
N SER A 156 -10.90 2.23 -11.27
CA SER A 156 -10.72 3.68 -11.47
C SER A 156 -10.57 4.09 -12.93
N ASP A 157 -10.03 3.22 -13.79
CA ASP A 157 -9.91 3.45 -15.24
C ASP A 157 -11.25 3.64 -15.95
N TYR A 158 -12.34 3.21 -15.33
CA TYR A 158 -13.69 3.38 -15.85
C TYR A 158 -14.43 4.58 -15.25
N LEU A 159 -13.84 5.26 -14.28
CA LEU A 159 -14.42 6.38 -13.55
C LEU A 159 -13.83 7.71 -14.04
N ASN A 160 -14.69 8.71 -14.14
CA ASN A 160 -14.23 10.08 -14.31
C ASN A 160 -13.63 10.59 -13.00
N LYS A 161 -12.51 11.30 -13.07
CA LYS A 161 -12.09 12.16 -11.96
C LYS A 161 -13.08 13.32 -11.86
N GLY A 162 -13.91 13.29 -10.83
CA GLY A 162 -15.03 14.19 -10.63
C GLY A 162 -16.36 13.44 -10.55
N TYR A 163 -17.40 13.99 -11.16
CA TYR A 163 -18.74 13.45 -11.04
C TYR A 163 -18.97 12.22 -11.94
N ASN A 164 -19.61 11.20 -11.37
CA ASN A 164 -19.99 9.95 -12.02
C ASN A 164 -21.45 9.63 -11.73
N LYS A 165 -22.06 8.81 -12.58
CA LYS A 165 -23.44 8.33 -12.42
C LYS A 165 -23.54 6.82 -12.59
N ILE A 166 -24.31 6.17 -11.73
CA ILE A 166 -24.73 4.77 -11.91
C ILE A 166 -26.22 4.77 -12.20
N LYS A 167 -26.61 4.18 -13.32
CA LYS A 167 -27.99 4.08 -13.77
C LYS A 167 -28.46 2.64 -13.72
N PHE A 168 -29.55 2.42 -13.00
CA PHE A 168 -30.23 1.14 -12.87
C PHE A 168 -31.43 1.14 -13.80
N ILE A 169 -31.45 0.23 -14.76
CA ILE A 169 -32.53 0.10 -15.75
C ILE A 169 -33.26 -1.21 -15.52
N LEU A 170 -34.55 -1.11 -15.22
CA LEU A 170 -35.46 -2.23 -15.19
C LEU A 170 -35.87 -2.57 -16.63
N VAL A 171 -35.56 -3.80 -17.03
CA VAL A 171 -36.02 -4.40 -18.28
C VAL A 171 -37.22 -5.30 -17.96
N PRO A 172 -38.43 -4.97 -18.45
CA PRO A 172 -39.63 -5.73 -18.14
C PRO A 172 -39.59 -7.15 -18.74
N SER A 173 -40.28 -8.10 -18.09
CA SER A 173 -40.41 -9.48 -18.57
C SER A 173 -41.20 -9.54 -19.88
N LYS A 174 -41.15 -10.68 -20.58
CA LYS A 174 -41.87 -10.89 -21.86
C LYS A 174 -43.39 -11.08 -21.70
N ASN A 175 -43.95 -11.05 -20.48
CA ASN A 175 -45.40 -11.15 -20.27
C ASN A 175 -46.09 -9.76 -20.25
N PRO A 176 -46.98 -9.44 -21.21
CA PRO A 176 -47.62 -8.13 -21.31
C PRO A 176 -48.65 -7.85 -20.20
N PHE A 177 -49.08 -8.88 -19.45
CA PHE A 177 -50.11 -8.75 -18.41
C PHE A 177 -49.54 -8.76 -16.97
N SER A 178 -48.23 -8.92 -16.80
CA SER A 178 -47.57 -8.81 -15.49
C SER A 178 -46.75 -7.51 -15.39
N TYR A 179 -46.59 -7.03 -14.16
CA TYR A 179 -45.68 -5.93 -13.86
C TYR A 179 -44.35 -6.50 -13.38
N SER A 180 -43.27 -5.99 -13.94
CA SER A 180 -41.93 -6.17 -13.43
C SER A 180 -41.64 -5.12 -12.38
N GLU A 181 -41.02 -5.54 -11.29
CA GLU A 181 -40.73 -4.69 -10.14
C GLU A 181 -39.36 -5.02 -9.59
N ILE A 182 -38.59 -3.98 -9.27
CA ILE A 182 -37.31 -4.11 -8.59
C ILE A 182 -37.21 -3.09 -7.46
N THR A 183 -36.84 -3.58 -6.29
CA THR A 183 -36.47 -2.75 -5.13
C THR A 183 -35.01 -3.02 -4.80
N LEU A 184 -34.19 -1.98 -4.83
CA LEU A 184 -32.80 -1.99 -4.41
C LEU A 184 -32.72 -1.37 -3.01
N LYS A 185 -32.20 -2.13 -2.04
CA LYS A 185 -32.05 -1.72 -0.64
C LYS A 185 -30.59 -1.65 -0.24
N ASN A 186 -30.28 -0.87 0.79
CA ASN A 186 -28.93 -0.77 1.37
C ASN A 186 -27.87 -0.46 0.31
N ILE A 187 -28.15 0.48 -0.58
CA ILE A 187 -27.26 0.80 -1.69
C ILE A 187 -26.06 1.56 -1.13
N LYS A 188 -24.87 1.01 -1.35
CA LYS A 188 -23.60 1.62 -0.92
C LYS A 188 -22.63 1.70 -2.08
N ILE A 189 -21.93 2.82 -2.15
CA ILE A 189 -20.73 2.99 -2.97
C ILE A 189 -19.57 3.20 -2.02
N SER A 190 -18.66 2.23 -1.98
CA SER A 190 -17.41 2.34 -1.25
C SER A 190 -16.29 2.71 -2.21
N ILE A 191 -15.62 3.83 -1.98
CA ILE A 191 -14.31 4.10 -2.61
C ILE A 191 -13.32 3.15 -1.99
N VAL A 192 -12.59 2.40 -2.80
CA VAL A 192 -11.67 1.36 -2.32
C VAL A 192 -10.24 1.62 -2.75
N LYS A 193 -9.30 1.08 -1.96
CA LYS A 193 -7.88 1.02 -2.28
C LYS A 193 -7.39 -0.41 -2.12
N LYS A 194 -6.56 -0.85 -3.06
CA LYS A 194 -5.85 -2.12 -3.00
C LYS A 194 -4.86 -2.07 -1.85
N SER A 195 -4.94 -3.06 -0.96
CA SER A 195 -4.02 -3.16 0.17
C SER A 195 -2.60 -3.51 -0.32
N TYR A 196 -1.61 -2.83 0.26
CA TYR A 196 -0.19 -3.04 0.00
C TYR A 196 0.57 -2.78 1.30
N ILE A 197 1.75 -3.38 1.44
CA ILE A 197 2.63 -3.12 2.58
C ILE A 197 3.64 -2.07 2.15
N LYS A 198 3.86 -1.08 3.02
CA LYS A 198 4.96 -0.12 2.91
C LYS A 198 5.68 -0.06 4.24
N SER A 199 6.92 -0.53 4.28
CA SER A 199 7.76 -0.51 5.46
C SER A 199 8.97 0.38 5.23
N VAL A 200 9.30 1.19 6.22
CA VAL A 200 10.50 2.03 6.21
C VAL A 200 11.41 1.51 7.30
N PHE A 201 12.69 1.32 6.99
CA PHE A 201 13.66 0.86 7.98
C PHE A 201 15.04 1.43 7.72
N TYR A 202 15.89 1.41 8.74
CA TYR A 202 17.23 1.96 8.67
C TYR A 202 18.27 0.84 8.68
N TYR A 203 19.22 0.91 7.76
CA TYR A 203 20.25 -0.09 7.53
C TYR A 203 21.65 0.53 7.70
N GLN A 204 22.51 -0.09 8.51
CA GLN A 204 23.90 0.39 8.69
C GLN A 204 24.97 -0.59 8.17
N GLY A 205 24.59 -1.85 7.91
CA GLY A 205 25.50 -2.90 7.45
C GLY A 205 25.02 -4.28 7.89
N GLY A 206 25.62 -5.33 7.33
CA GLY A 206 25.26 -6.73 7.62
C GLY A 206 24.27 -7.32 6.62
N ASN A 207 24.05 -8.62 6.67
CA ASN A 207 23.14 -9.27 5.72
C ASN A 207 21.69 -9.01 6.11
N VAL A 208 20.85 -8.67 5.13
CA VAL A 208 19.41 -8.48 5.31
C VAL A 208 18.65 -9.49 4.48
N TYR A 209 17.68 -10.11 5.11
CA TYR A 209 16.76 -11.05 4.52
C TYR A 209 15.33 -10.62 4.76
N LEU A 210 14.51 -10.67 3.72
CA LEU A 210 13.06 -10.59 3.81
C LEU A 210 12.52 -12.01 3.95
N LEU A 211 11.74 -12.26 4.99
CA LEU A 211 11.07 -13.55 5.21
C LEU A 211 9.57 -13.38 5.08
N TYR A 212 8.95 -14.38 4.44
CA TYR A 212 7.50 -14.44 4.31
C TYR A 212 7.03 -15.90 4.31
N ASP A 213 5.84 -16.14 4.85
CA ASP A 213 5.32 -17.48 5.17
C ASP A 213 4.15 -17.93 4.29
N PHE A 214 3.89 -17.22 3.20
CA PHE A 214 2.86 -17.58 2.23
C PHE A 214 3.49 -17.92 0.87
N CYS A 215 2.73 -18.63 0.04
CA CYS A 215 3.09 -18.89 -1.34
C CYS A 215 2.13 -18.21 -2.30
N PRO A 216 2.60 -17.30 -3.18
CA PRO A 216 1.75 -16.80 -4.24
C PRO A 216 1.51 -17.95 -5.23
N GLY A 217 0.25 -18.34 -5.43
CA GLY A 217 -0.13 -19.38 -6.39
C GLY A 217 0.29 -19.05 -7.84
N ASN A 218 0.55 -17.77 -8.11
CA ASN A 218 1.22 -17.28 -9.31
C ASN A 218 2.37 -16.35 -8.88
N PRO A 219 3.65 -16.67 -9.19
CA PRO A 219 4.79 -15.84 -8.82
C PRO A 219 4.73 -14.41 -9.39
N ASN A 220 4.02 -14.19 -10.49
CA ASN A 220 3.81 -12.86 -11.06
C ASN A 220 2.76 -12.04 -10.30
N ALA A 221 1.97 -12.66 -9.41
CA ALA A 221 0.95 -11.95 -8.64
C ALA A 221 1.54 -11.19 -7.44
N LEU A 222 2.83 -11.34 -7.12
CA LEU A 222 3.47 -10.65 -6.01
C LEU A 222 4.63 -9.80 -6.54
N THR A 223 4.59 -8.50 -6.24
CA THR A 223 5.67 -7.58 -6.57
C THR A 223 6.28 -7.05 -5.28
N ILE A 224 7.56 -7.33 -5.07
CA ILE A 224 8.35 -6.81 -3.94
C ILE A 224 9.30 -5.76 -4.49
N LEU A 225 9.26 -4.56 -3.92
CA LEU A 225 10.15 -3.44 -4.26
C LEU A 225 11.03 -3.13 -3.06
N VAL A 226 12.34 -3.10 -3.24
CA VAL A 226 13.30 -2.61 -2.24
C VAL A 226 13.96 -1.36 -2.81
N ASN A 227 13.71 -0.19 -2.22
CA ASN A 227 14.14 1.11 -2.76
C ASN A 227 13.79 1.27 -4.26
N ASN A 228 12.58 0.87 -4.66
CA ASN A 228 12.08 0.84 -6.04
C ASN A 228 12.73 -0.21 -6.95
N TYR A 229 13.63 -1.07 -6.46
CA TYR A 229 14.15 -2.20 -7.22
C TYR A 229 13.21 -3.39 -7.10
N PRO A 230 12.65 -3.89 -8.20
CA PRO A 230 11.80 -5.07 -8.18
C PRO A 230 12.62 -6.32 -7.91
N LEU A 231 12.15 -7.12 -6.96
CA LEU A 231 12.69 -8.43 -6.65
C LEU A 231 11.73 -9.49 -7.16
N PHE A 232 12.28 -10.47 -7.90
CA PHE A 232 11.53 -11.60 -8.39
C PHE A 232 11.43 -12.67 -7.31
N VAL A 233 10.21 -13.06 -7.00
CA VAL A 233 9.93 -14.15 -6.06
C VAL A 233 9.82 -15.45 -6.84
N THR A 234 10.70 -16.40 -6.55
CA THR A 234 10.62 -17.76 -7.11
C THR A 234 9.48 -18.53 -6.44
N SER A 235 8.80 -19.38 -7.21
CA SER A 235 7.74 -20.27 -6.72
C SER A 235 8.23 -21.14 -5.56
N CYS A 236 7.41 -21.30 -4.52
CA CYS A 236 7.80 -21.96 -3.28
C CYS A 236 7.92 -23.47 -3.48
N SER A 237 9.15 -23.98 -3.60
CA SER A 237 9.40 -25.42 -3.77
C SER A 237 9.83 -26.14 -2.49
N SER A 238 10.07 -25.44 -1.36
CA SER A 238 10.50 -26.09 -0.11
C SER A 238 10.02 -25.32 1.13
N PHE A 239 9.01 -25.87 1.80
CA PHE A 239 8.18 -25.18 2.79
C PHE A 239 8.53 -25.53 4.25
N GLU A 240 9.82 -25.62 4.60
CA GLU A 240 10.17 -25.94 5.99
C GLU A 240 10.38 -24.70 6.88
N PHE A 241 10.74 -23.51 6.35
CA PHE A 241 11.00 -22.32 7.20
C PHE A 241 10.61 -20.97 6.58
N GLY A 242 9.65 -20.94 5.64
CA GLY A 242 9.30 -19.73 4.91
C GLY A 242 10.31 -19.38 3.82
N ASN A 243 9.91 -18.52 2.89
CA ASN A 243 10.79 -18.08 1.82
C ASN A 243 11.71 -16.97 2.36
N LYS A 244 13.03 -17.17 2.22
CA LYS A 244 14.06 -16.22 2.65
C LYS A 244 14.68 -15.57 1.43
N LEU A 245 14.46 -14.28 1.26
CA LEU A 245 14.99 -13.50 0.14
C LEU A 245 16.13 -12.61 0.64
N TYR A 246 17.33 -12.81 0.11
CA TYR A 246 18.47 -11.94 0.42
C TYR A 246 18.31 -10.59 -0.30
N ILE A 247 18.27 -9.50 0.45
CA ILE A 247 18.00 -8.16 -0.09
C ILE A 247 19.11 -7.14 0.13
N THR A 248 20.21 -7.52 0.79
CA THR A 248 21.30 -6.61 1.19
C THR A 248 21.84 -5.76 0.04
N ASP A 249 21.99 -6.36 -1.14
CA ASP A 249 22.59 -5.70 -2.31
C ASP A 249 21.72 -4.57 -2.87
N TYR A 250 20.45 -4.50 -2.45
CA TYR A 250 19.48 -3.48 -2.85
C TYR A 250 19.33 -2.37 -1.79
N LEU A 251 20.09 -2.44 -0.69
CA LEU A 251 20.00 -1.50 0.42
C LEU A 251 21.08 -0.43 0.33
N LYS A 252 20.72 0.78 0.77
CA LYS A 252 21.66 1.86 1.02
C LYS A 252 21.86 2.04 2.51
N LYS A 253 23.04 2.51 2.91
CA LYS A 253 23.24 2.98 4.29
C LYS A 253 22.22 4.08 4.57
N GLY A 254 21.52 3.97 5.69
CA GLY A 254 20.47 4.89 6.07
C GLY A 254 19.07 4.35 5.83
N ARG A 255 18.16 5.25 5.45
CA ARG A 255 16.74 4.97 5.27
C ARG A 255 16.47 4.18 3.98
N ASN A 256 15.79 3.05 4.13
CA ASN A 256 15.35 2.16 3.06
C ASN A 256 13.83 1.97 3.11
N ILE A 257 13.23 1.63 1.97
CA ILE A 257 11.79 1.35 1.86
C ILE A 257 11.59 -0.02 1.24
N ILE A 258 10.70 -0.81 1.81
CA ILE A 258 10.16 -2.04 1.22
C ILE A 258 8.69 -1.80 0.90
N GLU A 259 8.30 -2.04 -0.34
CA GLU A 259 6.90 -2.05 -0.76
C GLU A 259 6.53 -3.43 -1.29
N ILE A 260 5.36 -3.94 -0.90
CA ILE A 260 4.88 -5.26 -1.30
C ILE A 260 3.46 -5.12 -1.81
N HIS A 261 3.29 -5.47 -3.08
CA HIS A 261 2.03 -5.41 -3.80
C HIS A 261 1.61 -6.82 -4.19
N SER A 262 0.30 -7.05 -4.20
CA SER A 262 -0.26 -8.31 -4.68
C SER A 262 -1.41 -8.06 -5.65
N ASP A 263 -1.50 -8.88 -6.69
CA ASP A 263 -2.60 -8.89 -7.64
C ASP A 263 -3.77 -9.77 -7.23
N GLY A 264 -3.54 -10.70 -6.31
CA GLY A 264 -4.58 -11.50 -5.67
C GLY A 264 -4.61 -11.31 -4.15
N LYS A 265 -5.69 -11.79 -3.52
CA LYS A 265 -5.78 -11.80 -2.06
C LYS A 265 -4.77 -12.79 -1.48
N ILE A 266 -3.88 -12.29 -0.63
CA ILE A 266 -2.89 -13.09 0.11
C ILE A 266 -3.00 -12.73 1.58
N ILE A 267 -3.02 -13.74 2.45
CA ILE A 267 -2.96 -13.57 3.90
C ILE A 267 -1.66 -14.21 4.37
N GLY A 268 -0.86 -13.45 5.11
CA GLY A 268 0.39 -13.97 5.66
C GLY A 268 1.14 -12.96 6.50
N ASN A 269 2.32 -13.40 6.94
CA ASN A 269 3.25 -12.63 7.73
C ASN A 269 4.48 -12.23 6.91
N PHE A 270 4.99 -11.05 7.20
CA PHE A 270 6.21 -10.50 6.61
C PHE A 270 7.15 -10.07 7.72
N TYR A 271 8.39 -10.53 7.63
CA TYR A 271 9.44 -10.24 8.60
C TYR A 271 10.68 -9.72 7.89
N LEU A 272 11.34 -8.76 8.54
CA LEU A 272 12.70 -8.41 8.17
C LEU A 272 13.67 -9.02 9.18
N GLU A 273 14.66 -9.74 8.67
CA GLU A 273 15.80 -10.21 9.44
C GLU A 273 17.03 -9.46 8.98
N ILE A 274 17.62 -8.66 9.88
CA ILE A 274 18.87 -7.95 9.64
C ILE A 274 19.93 -8.56 10.57
N LEU A 275 21.01 -9.11 10.02
CA LEU A 275 22.18 -9.54 10.78
C LEU A 275 23.00 -8.31 11.21
N GLN A 276 22.44 -7.52 12.12
CA GLN A 276 23.09 -6.39 12.79
C GLN A 276 22.82 -6.45 14.29
N LYS A 277 23.61 -5.73 15.10
CA LYS A 277 23.45 -5.72 16.56
C LYS A 277 22.50 -4.64 17.06
N VAL A 278 22.27 -3.61 16.24
CA VAL A 278 21.64 -2.37 16.68
C VAL A 278 20.45 -2.03 15.80
N PHE A 279 19.30 -1.78 16.41
CA PHE A 279 18.09 -1.32 15.73
C PHE A 279 18.10 0.20 15.66
N TYR A 280 17.61 0.74 14.54
CA TYR A 280 17.53 2.17 14.28
C TYR A 280 16.17 2.54 13.71
N SER A 281 15.54 3.61 14.22
CA SER A 281 14.33 4.19 13.64
C SER A 281 14.35 5.70 13.75
N GLU A 282 14.12 6.40 12.64
CA GLU A 282 13.87 7.84 12.67
C GLU A 282 12.41 8.10 13.10
N PHE A 283 12.17 9.23 13.75
CA PHE A 283 10.82 9.70 14.03
C PHE A 283 10.74 11.24 14.01
N ASP A 284 9.56 11.76 13.72
CA ASP A 284 9.29 13.20 13.71
C ASP A 284 9.22 13.75 15.15
N LEU A 285 8.93 15.04 15.32
CA LEU A 285 8.71 15.60 16.67
C LEU A 285 7.43 14.98 17.27
N PRO A 286 7.54 14.31 18.43
CA PRO A 286 6.37 13.74 19.09
C PRO A 286 5.49 14.83 19.72
N VAL A 287 4.23 14.47 19.95
CA VAL A 287 3.19 15.32 20.54
C VAL A 287 3.39 15.49 22.05
N HIS A 288 3.66 14.39 22.76
CA HIS A 288 3.72 14.35 24.23
C HIS A 288 5.14 14.20 24.77
N ASN A 289 6.12 13.91 23.92
CA ASN A 289 7.51 13.63 24.29
C ASN A 289 7.62 12.52 25.33
N ILE A 290 6.84 11.46 25.17
CA ILE A 290 6.89 10.29 26.05
C ILE A 290 7.34 9.08 25.25
N LEU A 291 8.34 8.37 25.76
CA LEU A 291 8.75 7.06 25.26
C LEU A 291 8.17 5.97 26.16
N HIS A 292 7.33 5.12 25.59
CA HIS A 292 6.88 3.87 26.19
C HIS A 292 7.65 2.69 25.62
N VAL A 293 8.16 1.83 26.50
CA VAL A 293 8.84 0.59 26.09
C VAL A 293 8.31 -0.58 26.89
N PHE A 294 7.81 -1.61 26.21
CA PHE A 294 7.39 -2.85 26.82
C PHE A 294 8.31 -4.00 26.41
N VAL A 295 9.12 -4.45 27.36
CA VAL A 295 10.09 -5.54 27.19
C VAL A 295 9.54 -6.80 27.84
N SER A 296 9.37 -7.87 27.07
CA SER A 296 8.94 -9.16 27.60
C SER A 296 10.09 -10.01 28.13
N GLU A 297 11.27 -9.91 27.52
CA GLU A 297 12.44 -10.72 27.86
C GLU A 297 13.76 -9.97 27.58
N GLY A 298 14.79 -10.29 28.35
CA GLY A 298 16.14 -9.77 28.13
C GLY A 298 16.40 -8.36 28.67
N GLU A 299 17.52 -7.78 28.24
CA GLU A 299 18.01 -6.46 28.66
C GLU A 299 18.81 -5.77 27.57
N GLY A 300 18.79 -4.43 27.61
CA GLY A 300 19.38 -3.60 26.58
C GLY A 300 19.33 -2.13 26.89
N ILE A 301 19.66 -1.34 25.87
CA ILE A 301 19.78 0.11 25.93
C ILE A 301 18.92 0.69 24.83
N VAL A 302 18.09 1.67 25.19
CA VAL A 302 17.39 2.55 24.25
C VAL A 302 18.06 3.91 24.26
N LYS A 303 18.46 4.42 23.09
CA LYS A 303 18.99 5.77 22.95
C LYS A 303 18.06 6.59 22.08
N ILE A 304 17.79 7.83 22.49
CA ILE A 304 17.12 8.83 21.68
C ILE A 304 18.03 10.04 21.62
N ASN A 305 18.63 10.27 20.46
CA ASN A 305 19.67 11.28 20.26
C ASN A 305 20.74 11.19 21.37
N GLN A 306 20.78 12.16 22.29
CA GLN A 306 21.73 12.25 23.40
C GLN A 306 21.33 11.50 24.67
N CYS A 307 20.07 11.08 24.78
CA CYS A 307 19.56 10.38 25.97
C CYS A 307 19.74 8.88 25.84
N THR A 308 20.06 8.24 26.97
CA THR A 308 20.29 6.79 27.05
C THR A 308 19.49 6.23 28.22
N TYR A 309 18.73 5.17 27.96
CA TYR A 309 17.84 4.51 28.91
C TYR A 309 18.17 3.02 28.97
N ASN A 310 18.47 2.52 30.16
CA ASN A 310 18.65 1.09 30.38
C ASN A 310 17.28 0.44 30.58
N ILE A 311 17.01 -0.61 29.81
CA ILE A 311 15.77 -1.37 29.86
C ILE A 311 16.06 -2.84 30.14
N LYS A 312 15.16 -3.49 30.87
CA LYS A 312 15.12 -4.93 31.11
C LYS A 312 13.68 -5.40 31.01
N LYS A 313 13.38 -6.67 31.23
CA LYS A 313 11.98 -7.15 31.29
C LYS A 313 11.09 -6.25 32.16
N GLY A 314 10.05 -5.66 31.57
CA GLY A 314 9.16 -4.70 32.22
C GLY A 314 8.51 -3.70 31.27
N LEU A 315 7.65 -2.84 31.84
CA LEU A 315 7.05 -1.70 31.15
C LEU A 315 7.68 -0.41 31.66
N TYR A 316 8.12 0.44 30.74
CA TYR A 316 8.78 1.72 31.03
C TYR A 316 8.04 2.87 30.38
N SER A 317 8.09 4.02 31.04
CA SER A 317 7.68 5.30 30.51
C SER A 317 8.77 6.32 30.86
N TYR A 318 9.30 7.00 29.85
CA TYR A 318 10.35 8.00 30.00
C TYR A 318 9.90 9.32 29.40
N ASP A 319 10.14 10.41 30.13
CA ASP A 319 10.09 11.76 29.56
C ASP A 319 11.34 11.96 28.67
N ILE A 320 11.08 12.23 27.39
CA ILE A 320 12.12 12.44 26.36
C ILE A 320 12.15 13.88 25.87
N SER A 321 11.50 14.83 26.57
CA SER A 321 11.43 16.25 26.19
C SER A 321 12.79 16.89 25.95
N LYS A 322 13.81 16.51 26.73
CA LYS A 322 15.20 17.00 26.58
C LYS A 322 16.02 16.24 25.54
N CYS A 323 15.45 15.20 24.95
CA CYS A 323 16.13 14.26 24.07
C CYS A 323 15.73 14.47 22.61
N VAL A 324 14.55 15.02 22.36
CA VAL A 324 14.03 15.26 21.01
C VAL A 324 14.53 16.57 20.42
N SER A 325 14.63 16.60 19.10
CA SER A 325 14.98 17.75 18.27
C SER A 325 14.19 17.69 16.96
N SER A 326 14.52 18.56 15.99
CA SER A 326 13.91 18.53 14.66
C SER A 326 14.27 17.28 13.84
N ARG A 327 15.27 16.51 14.25
CA ARG A 327 15.63 15.20 13.68
C ARG A 327 15.89 14.22 14.81
N ASN A 328 15.05 13.19 14.93
CA ASN A 328 15.17 12.21 16.01
C ASN A 328 15.55 10.84 15.48
N LEU A 329 16.49 10.20 16.18
CA LEU A 329 16.88 8.82 15.94
C LEU A 329 16.71 8.01 17.23
N LEU A 330 15.85 7.01 17.17
CA LEU A 330 15.74 5.94 18.13
C LEU A 330 16.77 4.86 17.80
N VAL A 331 17.54 4.45 18.79
CA VAL A 331 18.52 3.37 18.70
C VAL A 331 18.22 2.35 19.79
N VAL A 332 18.19 1.06 19.47
CA VAL A 332 18.01 0.00 20.47
C VAL A 332 19.12 -1.03 20.32
N GLU A 333 19.82 -1.31 21.43
CA GLU A 333 20.98 -2.20 21.49
C GLU A 333 20.72 -3.28 22.56
N PRO A 334 20.73 -4.58 22.22
CA PRO A 334 20.69 -5.64 23.22
C PRO A 334 22.05 -5.75 23.92
N ILE A 335 22.06 -6.14 25.20
CA ILE A 335 23.30 -6.57 25.85
C ILE A 335 23.67 -7.98 25.38
N THR A 336 22.68 -8.89 25.35
CA THR A 336 22.82 -10.27 24.84
C THR A 336 21.60 -10.67 24.01
N TYR A 337 20.43 -10.49 24.60
CA TYR A 337 19.13 -10.73 23.99
C TYR A 337 18.14 -9.71 24.53
N LEU A 338 17.23 -9.26 23.69
CA LEU A 338 16.18 -8.32 24.06
C LEU A 338 14.96 -8.55 23.18
N LYS A 339 13.82 -8.83 23.82
CA LYS A 339 12.52 -8.94 23.15
C LYS A 339 11.63 -7.80 23.63
N ILE A 340 11.32 -6.90 22.71
CA ILE A 340 10.45 -5.76 22.93
C ILE A 340 9.13 -6.03 22.23
N GLU A 341 8.07 -6.17 23.01
CA GLU A 341 6.71 -6.34 22.51
C GLU A 341 6.23 -5.05 21.86
N LYS A 342 6.57 -3.89 22.44
CA LYS A 342 6.14 -2.59 21.93
C LYS A 342 7.08 -1.44 22.29
N ILE A 343 7.30 -0.53 21.34
CA ILE A 343 7.87 0.81 21.53
C ILE A 343 6.87 1.82 20.98
N ILE A 344 6.46 2.78 21.81
CA ILE A 344 5.63 3.90 21.39
C ILE A 344 6.35 5.20 21.73
N ILE A 345 6.40 6.13 20.78
CA ILE A 345 6.80 7.51 21.04
C ILE A 345 5.61 8.40 20.71
N GLU A 346 5.06 9.02 21.75
CA GLU A 346 3.89 9.90 21.68
C GLU A 346 4.27 11.35 21.84
#